data_AF-A0A7C3S764-F1
#
_entry.id   AF-A0A7C3S764-F1
#
_cell.length_a   1.000
_cell.length_b   1.000
_cell.length_c   1.000
_cell.angle_alpha   90.00
_cell.angle_beta   90.00
_cell.angle_gamma   90.00
#
_symmetry.space_group_name_H-M   'P 1'
#
loop_
_entity.id
_entity.type
_entity.pdbx_description
1 polymer ?
#
loop_
_entity_poly.entity_id
_entity_poly.type
_entity_poly.pdbx_seq_one_letter_code
_entity_poly.pdbx_strand_id
1 'polypeptide(L)'
;MASEKSLEEQLEKLRQKLTEAGVRVLSGNWGGKGGIARYKGQWLVVMDRHLPTNLKLRLLQAMHQLLSVPDAQHPTLGTHIEGRTEETRGDSDGGAPTSDSS
;
A
#
# COMPACT_ATOMS: atom_id res chain seq x y z
N MET A 1 -13.40 -10.01 -21.83
CA MET A 1 -12.68 -8.96 -21.08
C MET A 1 -13.71 -8.14 -20.32
N ALA A 2 -13.45 -7.77 -19.07
CA ALA A 2 -14.36 -6.86 -18.36
C ALA A 2 -14.20 -5.45 -18.94
N SER A 3 -15.32 -4.76 -19.21
CA SER A 3 -15.29 -3.34 -19.59
C SER A 3 -14.78 -2.51 -18.40
N GLU A 4 -14.09 -1.40 -18.65
CA GLU A 4 -13.55 -0.52 -17.59
C GLU A 4 -14.64 -0.07 -16.61
N LYS A 5 -15.85 0.24 -17.10
CA LYS A 5 -17.03 0.55 -16.27
C LYS A 5 -17.33 -0.56 -15.25
N SER A 6 -17.22 -1.83 -15.66
CA SER A 6 -17.48 -2.97 -14.77
C SER A 6 -16.39 -3.12 -13.69
N LEU A 7 -15.16 -2.68 -13.95
CA LEU A 7 -14.10 -2.63 -12.94
C LEU A 7 -14.31 -1.50 -11.94
N GLU A 8 -14.75 -0.33 -12.39
CA GLU A 8 -15.10 0.80 -11.51
C GLU A 8 -16.31 0.48 -10.62
N GLU A 9 -17.37 -0.12 -11.17
CA GLU A 9 -18.53 -0.60 -10.42
C GLU A 9 -18.14 -1.63 -9.34
N GLN A 10 -17.25 -2.58 -9.68
CA GLN A 10 -16.73 -3.55 -8.72
C GLN A 10 -15.90 -2.89 -7.61
N LEU A 11 -15.08 -1.88 -7.98
CA LEU A 11 -14.25 -1.12 -7.04
C LEU A 11 -15.12 -0.37 -6.03
N GLU A 12 -16.10 0.42 -6.49
CA GLU A 12 -16.97 1.19 -5.60
C GLU A 12 -17.87 0.27 -4.75
N LYS A 13 -18.40 -0.82 -5.30
CA LYS A 13 -19.16 -1.82 -4.54
C LYS A 13 -18.33 -2.46 -3.42
N LEU A 14 -17.05 -2.74 -3.68
CA LEU A 14 -16.15 -3.34 -2.68
C LEU A 14 -15.69 -2.32 -1.64
N ARG A 15 -15.43 -1.08 -2.06
CA ARG A 15 -15.15 0.07 -1.19
C ARG A 15 -16.31 0.36 -0.24
N GLN A 16 -17.55 0.33 -0.72
CA GLN A 16 -18.74 0.50 0.09
C GLN A 16 -18.83 -0.59 1.17
N LYS A 17 -18.76 -1.88 0.79
CA LYS A 17 -18.76 -3.01 1.74
C LYS A 17 -17.70 -2.88 2.83
N LEU A 18 -16.48 -2.48 2.48
CA LEU A 18 -15.41 -2.29 3.46
C LEU A 18 -15.69 -1.11 4.39
N THR A 19 -16.29 -0.03 3.88
CA THR A 19 -16.70 1.13 4.67
C THR A 19 -17.81 0.76 5.66
N GLU A 20 -18.78 -0.04 5.22
CA GLU A 20 -19.85 -0.62 6.06
C GLU A 20 -19.27 -1.56 7.14
N ALA A 21 -18.20 -2.30 6.84
CA ALA A 21 -17.42 -3.09 7.80
C ALA A 21 -16.47 -2.26 8.69
N GLY A 22 -16.57 -0.92 8.66
CA GLY A 22 -15.80 -0.01 9.53
C GLY A 22 -14.37 0.30 9.07
N VAL A 23 -13.96 -0.12 7.87
CA VAL A 23 -12.65 0.19 7.28
C VAL A 23 -12.64 1.60 6.70
N ARG A 24 -11.59 2.39 6.96
CA ARG A 24 -11.41 3.70 6.32
C ARG A 24 -10.66 3.58 5.00
N VAL A 25 -11.34 3.84 3.89
CA VAL A 25 -10.71 3.91 2.57
C VAL A 25 -10.28 5.36 2.27
N LEU A 26 -8.98 5.61 2.17
CA LEU A 26 -8.37 6.92 1.97
C LEU A 26 -7.74 7.04 0.58
N SER A 27 -8.23 7.98 -0.23
CA SER A 27 -7.67 8.31 -1.54
C SER A 27 -6.89 9.62 -1.49
N GLY A 28 -5.65 9.64 -1.98
CA GLY A 28 -4.77 10.81 -1.84
C GLY A 28 -3.72 10.96 -2.95
N ASN A 29 -2.69 11.76 -2.68
CA ASN A 29 -1.42 11.74 -3.42
C ASN A 29 -0.39 11.07 -2.50
N TRP A 30 0.02 9.86 -2.88
CA TRP A 30 0.89 8.96 -2.14
C TRP A 30 2.07 8.49 -3.02
N GLY A 31 2.36 9.20 -4.12
CA GLY A 31 3.42 8.86 -5.06
C GLY A 31 3.17 7.56 -5.83
N GLY A 32 1.92 7.30 -6.21
CA GLY A 32 1.53 6.08 -6.94
C GLY A 32 1.45 4.82 -6.08
N LYS A 33 1.48 4.94 -4.75
CA LYS A 33 1.46 3.81 -3.80
C LYS A 33 0.06 3.50 -3.26
N GLY A 34 -0.10 2.32 -2.70
CA GLY A 34 -1.27 1.93 -1.92
C GLY A 34 -0.95 0.79 -0.97
N GLY A 35 -1.76 0.61 0.07
CA GLY A 35 -1.49 -0.37 1.13
C GLY A 35 -2.61 -0.49 2.15
N ILE A 36 -2.50 -1.50 2.99
CA ILE A 36 -3.40 -1.77 4.12
C ILE A 36 -2.65 -1.43 5.40
N ALA A 37 -3.30 -0.73 6.33
CA ALA A 37 -2.74 -0.34 7.62
C ALA A 37 -3.77 -0.47 8.74
N ARG A 38 -3.32 -0.48 9.99
CA ARG A 38 -4.20 -0.42 11.17
C ARG A 38 -3.77 0.75 12.05
N TYR A 39 -4.70 1.64 12.39
CA TYR A 39 -4.46 2.82 13.21
C TYR A 39 -5.55 2.94 14.28
N LYS A 40 -5.14 3.03 15.56
CA LYS A 40 -6.05 3.10 16.72
C LYS A 40 -7.15 2.02 16.69
N GLY A 41 -6.77 0.78 16.37
CA GLY A 41 -7.68 -0.37 16.27
C GLY A 41 -8.46 -0.48 14.95
N GLN A 42 -8.69 0.63 14.25
CA GLN A 42 -9.40 0.68 12.96
C GLN A 42 -8.49 0.27 11.79
N TRP A 43 -9.06 -0.47 10.83
CA TRP A 43 -8.40 -0.79 9.57
C TRP A 43 -8.51 0.35 8.55
N LEU A 44 -7.47 0.52 7.74
CA LEU A 44 -7.40 1.52 6.69
C LEU A 44 -6.87 0.90 5.39
N VAL A 45 -7.45 1.31 4.27
CA VAL A 45 -6.91 1.06 2.94
C VAL A 45 -6.53 2.42 2.34
N VAL A 46 -5.25 2.61 2.05
CA VAL A 46 -4.71 3.85 1.47
C VAL A 46 -4.42 3.61 0.00
N MET A 47 -4.85 4.52 -0.88
CA MET A 47 -4.66 4.41 -2.33
C MET A 47 -4.30 5.77 -2.94
N ASP A 48 -3.29 5.80 -3.81
CA ASP A 48 -3.05 6.94 -4.69
C ASP A 48 -4.16 7.09 -5.73
N ARG A 49 -4.54 8.33 -6.03
CA ARG A 49 -5.52 8.65 -7.08
C ARG A 49 -5.11 8.13 -8.46
N HIS A 50 -3.81 8.15 -8.77
CA HIS A 50 -3.20 7.67 -10.02
C HIS A 50 -2.88 6.17 -9.99
N LEU A 51 -3.12 5.47 -8.87
CA LEU A 51 -2.93 4.01 -8.82
C LEU A 51 -3.89 3.33 -9.83
N PRO A 52 -3.39 2.44 -10.70
CA PRO A 52 -4.23 1.71 -11.66
C PRO A 52 -5.44 1.03 -11.02
N THR A 53 -6.60 1.08 -11.67
CA THR A 53 -7.87 0.52 -11.16
C THR A 53 -7.75 -0.95 -10.74
N ASN A 54 -6.98 -1.75 -11.49
CA ASN A 54 -6.71 -3.15 -11.16
C ASN A 54 -5.92 -3.33 -9.84
N LEU A 55 -5.01 -2.41 -9.50
CA LEU A 55 -4.26 -2.44 -8.23
C LEU A 55 -5.12 -1.94 -7.07
N LYS A 56 -5.93 -0.89 -7.27
CA LYS A 56 -6.95 -0.45 -6.31
C LYS A 56 -7.92 -1.59 -5.96
N LEU A 57 -8.41 -2.30 -6.98
CA LEU A 57 -9.29 -3.46 -6.82
C LEU A 57 -8.62 -4.57 -5.99
N ARG A 58 -7.37 -4.93 -6.31
CA ARG A 58 -6.60 -5.94 -5.56
C ARG A 58 -6.40 -5.57 -4.08
N LEU A 59 -6.13 -4.29 -3.77
CA LEU A 59 -5.99 -3.83 -2.38
C LEU A 59 -7.29 -3.99 -1.58
N LEU A 60 -8.43 -3.59 -2.18
CA LEU A 60 -9.74 -3.76 -1.54
C LEU A 60 -10.12 -5.25 -1.43
N GLN A 61 -9.76 -6.09 -2.40
CA GLN A 61 -9.96 -7.56 -2.33
C GLN A 61 -9.13 -8.19 -1.21
N ALA A 62 -7.86 -7.83 -1.07
CA ALA A 62 -7.00 -8.32 0.00
C ALA A 62 -7.53 -7.90 1.39
N MET A 63 -8.01 -6.66 1.54
CA MET A 63 -8.67 -6.20 2.77
C MET A 63 -9.96 -6.98 3.06
N HIS A 64 -10.79 -7.24 2.04
CA HIS A 64 -12.01 -8.02 2.20
C HIS A 64 -11.71 -9.46 2.61
N GLN A 65 -10.70 -10.09 2.01
CA GLN A 65 -10.24 -11.43 2.41
C GLN A 65 -9.75 -11.45 3.86
N LEU A 66 -8.95 -10.45 4.27
CA LEU A 66 -8.44 -10.34 5.64
C LEU A 66 -9.56 -10.20 6.70
N LEU A 67 -10.71 -9.61 6.34
CA LEU A 67 -11.91 -9.59 7.20
C LEU A 67 -12.79 -10.84 7.10
N SER A 68 -12.66 -11.62 6.02
CA SER A 68 -13.48 -12.81 5.75
C SER A 68 -12.89 -14.10 6.35
N VAL A 69 -11.61 -14.09 6.73
CA VAL A 69 -10.99 -15.20 7.46
C VAL A 69 -11.42 -15.12 8.93
N PRO A 70 -12.22 -16.08 9.45
CA PRO A 70 -12.53 -16.13 10.87
C PRO A 70 -11.25 -16.39 11.67
N ASP A 71 -11.17 -15.81 12.86
CA ASP A 71 -9.95 -15.69 13.67
C ASP A 71 -9.34 -17.06 14.05
N ALA A 72 -8.44 -17.53 13.20
CA ALA A 72 -7.69 -18.77 13.37
C ALA A 72 -6.20 -18.49 13.09
N GLN A 73 -5.55 -17.90 14.11
CA GLN A 73 -4.10 -17.83 14.25
C GLN A 73 -3.34 -16.98 13.22
N HIS A 74 -3.33 -15.67 13.41
CA HIS A 74 -2.26 -14.79 12.89
C HIS A 74 -1.57 -13.98 13.99
N PRO A 75 -0.77 -14.61 14.88
CA PRO A 75 0.31 -13.88 15.52
C PRO A 75 1.31 -13.44 14.43
N THR A 76 1.76 -12.19 14.49
CA THR A 76 2.86 -11.66 13.65
C THR A 76 2.70 -11.80 12.12
N LEU A 77 1.75 -11.08 11.53
CA LEU A 77 2.02 -10.46 10.21
C LEU A 77 2.84 -9.19 10.45
N GLY A 78 4.16 -9.37 10.51
CA GLY A 78 5.13 -8.29 10.65
C GLY A 78 5.08 -7.34 9.45
N THR A 79 5.24 -6.05 9.71
CA THR A 79 5.18 -4.98 8.72
C THR A 79 6.35 -5.05 7.74
N HIS A 80 6.20 -5.76 6.62
CA HIS A 80 7.16 -5.68 5.52
C HIS A 80 6.45 -5.75 4.15
N ILE A 81 6.13 -4.58 3.62
CA ILE A 81 5.96 -4.38 2.17
C ILE A 81 7.29 -3.78 1.71
N GLU A 82 8.21 -4.61 1.26
CA GLU A 82 9.47 -4.14 0.70
C GLU A 82 9.21 -3.37 -0.58
N GLY A 83 9.35 -2.05 -0.50
CA GLY A 83 9.69 -1.22 -1.65
C GLY A 83 11.12 -1.56 -2.07
N ARG A 84 11.29 -2.71 -2.74
CA ARG A 84 12.57 -3.19 -3.26
C ARG A 84 13.13 -2.13 -4.20
N THR A 85 14.10 -1.38 -3.70
CA THR A 85 14.81 -0.30 -4.41
C THR A 85 16.30 -0.64 -4.42
N GLU A 86 16.62 -1.80 -4.98
CA GLU A 86 17.85 -2.01 -5.74
C GLU A 86 17.57 -1.33 -7.09
N GLU A 87 18.41 -0.52 -7.74
CA GLU A 87 19.85 -0.28 -7.72
C GLU A 87 20.14 1.24 -7.79
N THR A 88 21.34 1.77 -7.53
CA THR A 88 22.58 1.26 -6.90
C THR A 88 23.37 2.48 -6.40
N ARG A 89 24.23 2.35 -5.37
CA ARG A 89 25.19 3.42 -5.01
C ARG A 89 26.45 3.25 -5.85
N GLY A 90 26.72 4.24 -6.70
CA GLY A 90 27.97 4.32 -7.43
C GLY A 90 29.14 4.44 -6.46
N ASP A 91 30.08 3.51 -6.58
CA ASP A 91 31.41 3.61 -6.01
C ASP A 91 32.11 4.85 -6.57
N SER A 92 32.68 5.68 -5.71
CA SER A 92 33.49 6.83 -6.09
C SER A 92 34.45 7.13 -4.95
N ASP A 93 35.52 6.35 -4.92
CA ASP A 93 36.72 6.62 -4.16
C ASP A 93 37.17 8.08 -4.39
N GLY A 94 37.41 8.81 -3.30
CA GLY A 94 37.49 10.27 -3.28
C GLY A 94 38.33 10.72 -2.10
N GLY A 95 39.62 10.36 -2.13
CA GLY A 95 40.56 10.58 -1.03
C GLY A 95 40.67 12.02 -0.54
N ALA A 96 40.89 12.16 0.76
CA ALA A 96 41.11 13.45 1.41
C ALA A 96 42.46 14.08 1.03
N PRO A 97 42.54 15.41 0.92
CA PRO A 97 43.72 16.16 1.27
C PRO A 97 43.50 16.84 2.63
N THR A 98 44.43 16.62 3.55
CA THR A 98 44.54 17.34 4.82
C THR A 98 44.88 18.81 4.56
N SER A 99 44.08 19.75 5.06
CA SER A 99 44.49 21.14 5.16
C SER A 99 45.27 21.36 6.45
N ASP A 100 46.56 21.62 6.28
CA ASP A 100 47.54 21.89 7.34
C ASP A 100 47.20 23.17 8.12
N SER A 101 47.61 23.24 9.38
CA SER A 101 47.45 24.43 10.24
C SER A 101 48.81 25.07 10.52
N SER A 102 49.00 26.31 10.07
CA SER A 102 50.08 27.23 10.50
C SER A 102 49.67 28.68 10.25
#